data_AF-A0A165T2T0-F1
#
_entry.id   AF-A0A165T2T0-F1
#
_cell.length_a   1.000
_cell.length_b   1.000
_cell.length_c   1.000
_cell.angle_alpha   90.00
_cell.angle_beta   90.00
_cell.angle_gamma   90.00
#
_symmetry.space_group_name_H-M   'P 1'
#
loop_
_entity.id
_entity.type
_entity.pdbx_description
1 polymer ?
#
loop_
_entity_poly.entity_id
_entity_poly.type
_entity_poly.pdbx_seq_one_letter_code
_entity_poly.pdbx_strand_id
1 'polypeptide(L)'
;MTDQEPPKIEFPCEYPIKVLGRSSEQFRGVILEVFERHAPGFDEAAITVKDSAKGTFTSMTITITATGKDQLTALHEDLMATGHVQMVI
;
A
#
# COMPACT_ATOMS: atom_id res chain seq x y z
N MET A 1 14.52 -36.79 -5.34
CA MET A 1 14.60 -35.53 -4.58
C MET A 1 13.86 -34.52 -5.41
N THR A 2 12.62 -34.21 -5.03
CA THR A 2 11.77 -33.29 -5.78
C THR A 2 12.20 -31.90 -5.35
N ASP A 3 13.05 -31.27 -6.16
CA ASP A 3 13.38 -29.85 -6.05
C ASP A 3 12.07 -29.10 -6.23
N GLN A 4 11.44 -28.72 -5.11
CA GLN A 4 10.31 -27.81 -5.12
C GLN A 4 10.91 -26.44 -5.42
N GLU A 5 11.14 -26.16 -6.71
CA GLU A 5 11.36 -24.79 -7.18
C GLU A 5 10.19 -23.97 -6.61
N PRO A 6 10.44 -23.04 -5.66
CA PRO A 6 9.37 -22.23 -5.11
C PRO A 6 8.74 -21.51 -6.30
N PRO A 7 7.40 -21.51 -6.43
CA PRO A 7 6.73 -20.91 -7.58
C PRO A 7 7.35 -19.53 -7.78
N LYS A 8 7.97 -19.33 -8.95
CA LYS A 8 8.52 -18.04 -9.34
C LYS A 8 7.33 -17.09 -9.26
N ILE A 9 7.30 -16.28 -8.21
CA ILE A 9 6.34 -15.19 -8.11
C ILE A 9 6.75 -14.27 -9.27
N GLU A 10 6.04 -14.41 -10.39
CA GLU A 10 6.28 -13.61 -11.58
C GLU A 10 5.76 -12.21 -11.26
N PHE A 11 6.69 -11.36 -10.86
CA PHE A 11 6.48 -9.93 -10.86
C PHE A 11 6.48 -9.43 -12.32
N PRO A 12 5.64 -8.46 -12.69
CA PRO A 12 4.73 -7.70 -11.84
C PRO A 12 3.44 -8.47 -11.46
N CYS A 13 3.02 -8.39 -10.20
CA CYS A 13 1.75 -8.93 -9.73
C CYS A 13 0.95 -7.91 -8.94
N GLU A 14 -0.39 -7.97 -9.05
CA GLU A 14 -1.28 -7.04 -8.35
C GLU A 14 -1.37 -7.42 -6.87
N TYR A 15 -1.02 -6.49 -6.00
CA TYR A 15 -1.01 -6.66 -4.56
C TYR A 15 -1.87 -5.59 -3.89
N PRO A 16 -3.04 -5.97 -3.33
CA PRO A 16 -3.89 -5.04 -2.59
C PRO A 16 -3.26 -4.76 -1.22
N ILE A 17 -2.90 -3.50 -0.98
CA ILE A 17 -2.39 -3.00 0.28
C ILE A 17 -3.50 -2.21 0.97
N LYS A 18 -3.79 -2.57 2.20
CA LYS A 18 -4.75 -1.87 3.03
C LYS A 18 -4.02 -1.08 4.11
N VAL A 19 -4.06 0.23 3.96
CA VAL A 19 -3.46 1.18 4.90
C VAL A 19 -4.54 1.71 5.84
N LEU A 20 -4.38 1.47 7.13
CA LEU A 20 -5.17 2.09 8.19
C LEU A 20 -4.34 3.22 8.80
N GLY A 21 -4.84 4.44 8.76
CA GLY A 21 -4.18 5.58 9.36
C GLY A 21 -5.15 6.54 10.02
N ARG A 22 -4.60 7.59 10.61
CA ARG A 22 -5.36 8.67 11.22
C ARG A 22 -5.98 9.51 10.10
N SER A 23 -7.28 9.79 10.20
CA SER A 23 -7.97 10.62 9.23
C SER A 23 -7.37 12.03 9.26
N SER A 24 -6.76 12.43 8.15
CA SER A 24 -6.16 13.74 7.96
C SER A 24 -6.30 14.10 6.48
N GLU A 25 -6.58 15.36 6.16
CA GLU A 25 -6.67 15.80 4.76
C GLU A 25 -5.36 15.55 4.00
N GLN A 26 -4.23 15.53 4.72
CA GLN A 26 -2.91 15.24 4.16
C GLN A 26 -2.64 13.73 4.00
N PHE A 27 -3.38 12.86 4.71
CA PHE A 27 -3.14 11.41 4.69
C PHE A 27 -3.24 10.83 3.28
N ARG A 28 -4.31 11.19 2.57
CA ARG A 28 -4.52 10.74 1.19
C ARG A 28 -3.41 11.22 0.26
N GLY A 29 -3.06 12.50 0.33
CA GLY A 29 -2.03 13.09 -0.53
C GLY A 29 -0.66 12.45 -0.33
N VAL A 30 -0.24 12.28 0.93
CA VAL A 30 1.03 11.65 1.27
C VAL A 30 1.04 10.19 0.82
N ILE A 31 -0.04 9.43 1.05
CA ILE A 31 -0.12 8.05 0.58
C ILE A 31 -0.03 7.97 -0.95
N LEU A 32 -0.78 8.80 -1.68
CA LEU A 32 -0.69 8.82 -3.14
C LEU A 32 0.72 9.13 -3.64
N GLU A 33 1.40 10.13 -3.06
CA GLU A 33 2.79 10.44 -3.43
C GLU A 33 3.74 9.25 -3.19
N VAL A 34 3.62 8.58 -2.05
CA VAL A 34 4.43 7.40 -1.73
C VAL A 34 4.14 6.28 -2.73
N PHE A 35 2.87 5.99 -2.98
CA PHE A 35 2.46 4.96 -3.94
C PHE A 35 2.88 5.29 -5.38
N GLU A 36 2.79 6.53 -5.83
CA GLU A 36 3.27 6.95 -7.16
C GLU A 36 4.78 6.76 -7.31
N ARG A 37 5.56 7.08 -6.26
CA ARG A 37 7.02 6.94 -6.28
C ARG A 37 7.46 5.47 -6.31
N HIS A 38 6.80 4.62 -5.54
CA HIS A 38 7.20 3.21 -5.42
C HIS A 38 6.54 2.32 -6.47
N ALA A 39 5.30 2.61 -6.87
CA ALA A 39 4.49 1.77 -7.75
C ALA A 39 3.86 2.61 -8.88
N PRO A 40 4.64 3.19 -9.80
CA PRO A 40 4.09 3.95 -10.92
C PRO A 40 3.16 3.05 -11.74
N GLY A 41 1.88 3.44 -11.83
CA GLY A 41 0.84 2.65 -12.50
C GLY A 41 -0.09 1.87 -11.57
N PHE A 42 -0.08 2.14 -10.27
CA PHE A 42 -1.16 1.68 -9.40
C PHE A 42 -2.50 2.31 -9.81
N ASP A 43 -3.59 1.56 -9.65
CA ASP A 43 -4.90 2.02 -10.07
C ASP A 43 -5.48 3.00 -9.04
N GLU A 44 -5.33 4.30 -9.32
CA GLU A 44 -5.91 5.36 -8.49
C GLU A 44 -7.44 5.24 -8.39
N ALA A 45 -8.07 4.69 -9.44
CA ALA A 45 -9.50 4.43 -9.49
C ALA A 45 -9.92 3.25 -8.60
N ALA A 46 -9.01 2.30 -8.32
CA ALA A 46 -9.26 1.20 -7.40
C ALA A 46 -9.04 1.60 -5.92
N ILE A 47 -8.54 2.81 -5.65
CA ILE A 47 -8.37 3.31 -4.29
C ILE A 47 -9.73 3.43 -3.63
N THR A 48 -9.95 2.60 -2.63
CA THR A 48 -11.15 2.70 -1.78
C THR A 48 -10.77 3.34 -0.46
N VAL A 49 -11.23 4.57 -0.25
CA VAL A 49 -11.09 5.27 1.03
C VAL A 49 -12.36 5.08 1.84
N LYS A 50 -12.22 4.64 3.08
CA LYS A 50 -13.31 4.45 4.01
C LYS A 50 -12.98 5.12 5.33
N ASP A 51 -13.68 6.21 5.59
CA ASP A 51 -13.59 6.91 6.86
C ASP A 51 -14.32 6.13 7.95
N SER A 52 -13.74 6.13 9.14
CA SER A 52 -14.38 5.54 10.31
C SER A 52 -15.55 6.41 10.76
N ALA A 53 -16.56 5.81 11.38
CA ALA A 53 -17.77 6.50 11.82
C ALA A 53 -17.50 7.68 12.79
N LYS A 54 -16.34 7.70 13.46
CA LYS A 54 -15.91 8.79 14.33
C LYS A 54 -15.01 9.85 13.67
N GLY A 55 -14.63 9.65 12.41
CA GLY A 55 -13.69 10.54 11.69
C GLY A 55 -12.27 10.55 12.26
N THR A 56 -11.91 9.62 13.15
CA THR A 56 -10.56 9.57 13.76
C THR A 56 -9.58 8.76 12.92
N PHE A 57 -10.07 7.73 12.23
CA PHE A 57 -9.26 6.81 11.44
C PHE A 57 -9.85 6.67 10.04
N THR A 58 -9.00 6.49 9.05
CA THR A 58 -9.36 6.25 7.65
C THR A 58 -8.65 4.98 7.19
N SER A 59 -9.41 4.08 6.58
CA SER A 59 -8.88 2.90 5.89
C SER A 59 -8.79 3.18 4.41
N MET A 60 -7.64 2.98 3.80
CA MET A 60 -7.43 3.07 2.36
C MET A 60 -7.01 1.71 1.85
N THR A 61 -7.74 1.18 0.88
CA THR A 61 -7.33 -0.02 0.13
C THR A 61 -6.81 0.43 -1.21
N ILE A 62 -5.57 0.07 -1.55
CA ILE A 62 -4.89 0.46 -2.78
C ILE A 62 -4.27 -0.77 -3.40
N THR A 63 -4.59 -1.06 -4.65
CA THR A 63 -3.96 -2.15 -5.39
C THR A 63 -2.75 -1.62 -6.13
N ILE A 64 -1.57 -2.14 -5.78
CA ILE A 64 -0.33 -1.81 -6.48
C ILE A 64 0.16 -2.95 -7.33
N THR A 65 0.96 -2.61 -8.32
CA THR A 65 1.80 -3.58 -9.00
C THR A 65 3.06 -3.81 -8.18
N ALA A 66 3.10 -4.91 -7.44
CA ALA A 66 4.31 -5.37 -6.78
C ALA A 66 5.29 -5.84 -7.87
N THR A 67 6.46 -5.21 -7.92
CA THR A 67 7.60 -5.56 -8.77
C THR A 67 8.67 -6.34 -7.99
N GLY A 68 8.58 -6.32 -6.66
CA GLY A 68 9.43 -7.09 -5.76
C GLY A 68 9.08 -6.86 -4.29
N LYS A 69 9.66 -7.70 -3.41
CA LYS A 69 9.52 -7.53 -1.95
C LYS A 69 10.16 -6.24 -1.44
N ASP A 70 11.27 -5.83 -2.04
CA ASP A 70 12.03 -4.64 -1.63
C ASP A 70 11.20 -3.36 -1.80
N GLN A 71 10.47 -3.25 -2.92
CA GLN A 71 9.52 -2.16 -3.18
C GLN A 71 8.41 -2.10 -2.12
N LEU A 72 7.82 -3.26 -1.78
CA LEU A 72 6.77 -3.37 -0.76
C LEU A 72 7.28 -2.96 0.62
N THR A 73 8.49 -3.40 0.98
CA THR A 73 9.12 -3.04 2.26
C THR A 73 9.43 -1.55 2.31
N ALA A 74 10.03 -0.99 1.26
CA ALA A 74 10.31 0.45 1.17
C ALA A 74 9.02 1.28 1.27
N LEU A 75 7.97 0.89 0.53
CA LEU A 75 6.66 1.54 0.62
C LEU A 75 6.09 1.46 2.04
N HIS A 76 6.14 0.29 2.68
CA HIS A 76 5.67 0.10 4.04
C HIS A 76 6.41 0.98 5.05
N GLU A 77 7.74 1.08 4.94
CA GLU A 77 8.56 1.95 5.79
C GLU A 77 8.27 3.42 5.55
N ASP A 78 8.15 3.85 4.30
CA ASP A 78 7.85 5.25 3.95
C ASP A 78 6.45 5.64 4.46
N LEU A 79 5.46 4.74 4.29
CA LEU A 79 4.11 4.88 4.84
C LEU A 79 4.13 5.03 6.37
N MET A 80 4.86 4.18 7.08
CA MET A 80 4.99 4.31 8.54
C MET A 80 5.75 5.58 8.94
N ALA A 81 6.77 5.98 8.17
CA ALA A 81 7.56 7.18 8.41
C ALA A 81 6.74 8.48 8.28
N THR A 82 5.62 8.46 7.54
CA THR A 82 4.68 9.59 7.50
C THR A 82 4.11 9.95 8.88
N GLY A 83 4.12 9.02 9.85
CA GLY A 83 3.53 9.19 11.17
C GLY A 83 2.00 9.24 11.19
N HIS A 84 1.35 9.17 10.03
CA HIS A 84 -0.11 9.17 9.89
C HIS A 84 -0.66 7.75 9.73
N VAL A 85 0.15 6.80 9.27
CA VAL A 85 -0.21 5.40 9.14
C VAL A 85 -0.06 4.70 10.50
N GLN A 86 -1.09 3.96 10.89
CA GLN A 86 -1.11 3.14 12.10
C GLN A 86 -0.83 1.68 11.79
N MET A 87 -1.33 1.18 10.67
CA MET A 87 -1.22 -0.23 10.30
C MET A 87 -1.33 -0.40 8.79
N VAL A 88 -0.56 -1.33 8.23
CA VAL A 88 -0.64 -1.75 6.83
C VAL A 88 -0.87 -3.26 6.80
N ILE A 89 -1.81 -3.72 5.97
CA ILE A 89 -2.27 -5.11 5.88
C ILE A 89 -2.29 -5.54 4.42
#